data_AF-E6LHZ9-F1
#
_entry.id   AF-E6LHZ9-F1
#
_cell.length_a   1.000
_cell.length_b   1.000
_cell.length_c   1.000
_cell.angle_alpha   90.00
_cell.angle_beta   90.00
_cell.angle_gamma   90.00
#
_symmetry.space_group_name_H-M   'P 1'
#
loop_
_entity.id
_entity.type
_entity.pdbx_description
1 polymer ?
#
loop_
_entity_poly.entity_id
_entity_poly.type
_entity_poly.pdbx_seq_one_letter_code
_entity_poly.pdbx_strand_id
1 'polypeptide(L)'
;MLKINFTLLDQPIQIEDLTILVIEDVIIFSQIIRQVYQYELDGDFKIYNDRYESLKSSELVTITDIFGYDINSAGILKLIYADLEDQLNQQPEVKSMIDKLTSTITEIISYELIENEMDLEYDEITIQELFKSLGIKIEVKSDTIFDKVIEIIQVFKFLTKKKLLIFINVGTYLTKKEMKYLDEYVKLNHVKLLMIEGHRVEGMPQYILDSDYYLDLDL
;
A
#
# COMPACT_ATOMS: atom_id res chain seq x y z
N MET A 1 -17.63 4.95 4.17
CA MET A 1 -17.15 5.31 2.83
C MET A 1 -16.20 6.48 2.95
N LEU A 2 -15.24 6.58 2.02
CA LEU A 2 -14.32 7.70 1.94
C LEU A 2 -14.85 8.68 0.90
N LYS A 3 -14.55 9.97 1.07
CA LYS A 3 -14.95 11.03 0.16
C LYS A 3 -13.77 11.96 -0.08
N ILE A 4 -13.67 12.46 -1.30
CA ILE A 4 -12.72 13.51 -1.67
C ILE A 4 -13.48 14.78 -1.99
N ASN A 5 -12.92 15.92 -1.59
CA ASN A 5 -13.45 17.23 -1.95
C ASN A 5 -12.31 18.22 -2.16
N PHE A 6 -12.48 19.15 -3.09
CA PHE A 6 -11.58 20.29 -3.29
C PHE A 6 -12.38 21.45 -3.86
N THR A 7 -11.80 22.65 -3.90
CA THR A 7 -12.50 23.92 -4.16
C THR A 7 -13.33 23.96 -5.44
N LEU A 8 -12.95 23.19 -6.47
CA LEU A 8 -13.65 23.15 -7.76
C LEU A 8 -14.81 22.16 -7.81
N LEU A 9 -15.01 21.35 -6.76
CA LEU A 9 -16.10 20.39 -6.70
C LEU A 9 -17.30 20.99 -5.96
N ASP A 10 -18.46 21.03 -6.64
CA ASP A 10 -19.73 21.42 -6.01
C ASP A 10 -20.18 20.39 -4.97
N GLN A 11 -19.91 19.11 -5.22
CA GLN A 11 -20.21 18.01 -4.32
C GLN A 11 -19.01 17.07 -4.18
N PRO A 12 -18.81 16.48 -2.99
CA PRO A 12 -17.72 15.55 -2.77
C PRO A 12 -17.91 14.26 -3.57
N ILE A 13 -16.82 13.75 -4.12
CA ILE A 13 -16.80 12.47 -4.83
C ILE A 13 -16.64 11.35 -3.80
N GLN A 14 -17.50 10.33 -3.89
CA GLN A 14 -17.42 9.16 -3.05
C GLN A 14 -16.43 8.15 -3.61
N ILE A 15 -15.49 7.70 -2.78
CA ILE A 15 -14.60 6.58 -3.09
C ILE A 15 -15.28 5.30 -2.63
N GLU A 16 -15.79 4.53 -3.59
CA GLU A 16 -16.39 3.23 -3.31
C GLU A 16 -15.34 2.14 -3.28
N ASP A 17 -14.81 1.66 -4.40
CA ASP A 17 -13.73 0.67 -4.44
C ASP A 17 -12.60 1.20 -5.33
N LEU A 18 -12.61 0.85 -6.62
CA LEU A 18 -11.88 1.59 -7.64
C LEU A 18 -12.69 2.82 -8.03
N THR A 19 -12.09 4.00 -7.90
CA THR A 19 -12.69 5.27 -8.32
C THR A 19 -11.70 6.00 -9.21
N ILE A 20 -12.14 6.39 -10.41
CA ILE A 20 -11.32 7.10 -11.38
C ILE A 20 -11.79 8.57 -11.41
N LEU A 21 -10.86 9.49 -11.19
CA LEU A 21 -11.05 10.92 -11.34
C LEU A 21 -10.16 11.40 -12.50
N VAL A 22 -10.79 11.81 -13.59
CA VAL A 22 -10.14 12.43 -14.74
C VAL A 22 -10.19 13.94 -14.57
N ILE A 23 -9.05 14.61 -14.74
CA ILE A 23 -8.98 16.08 -14.77
C ILE A 23 -8.38 16.47 -16.12
N GLU A 24 -9.20 17.03 -17.00
CA GLU A 24 -8.79 17.35 -18.38
C GLU A 24 -7.91 18.60 -18.45
N ASP A 25 -8.12 19.58 -17.56
CA ASP A 25 -7.26 20.76 -17.49
C ASP A 25 -5.91 20.44 -16.82
N VAL A 26 -4.83 20.63 -17.58
CA VAL A 26 -3.45 20.29 -17.16
C VAL A 26 -3.00 21.13 -15.96
N ILE A 27 -3.42 22.40 -15.86
CA ILE A 27 -3.05 23.27 -14.76
C ILE A 27 -3.69 22.73 -13.48
N ILE A 28 -5.00 22.45 -13.50
CA ILE A 28 -5.71 21.89 -12.35
C ILE A 28 -5.17 20.52 -12.00
N PHE A 29 -4.95 19.63 -12.98
CA PHE A 29 -4.37 18.31 -12.74
C PHE A 29 -3.05 18.45 -11.97
N SER A 30 -2.12 19.28 -12.45
CA SER A 30 -0.82 19.48 -11.79
C SER A 30 -0.94 20.06 -10.37
N GLN A 31 -1.91 20.96 -10.15
CA GLN A 31 -2.18 21.54 -8.84
C GLN A 31 -2.71 20.49 -7.86
N ILE A 32 -3.66 19.66 -8.29
CA ILE A 32 -4.22 18.57 -7.48
C ILE A 32 -3.12 17.55 -7.15
N ILE A 33 -2.29 17.14 -8.11
CA ILE A 33 -1.18 16.22 -7.82
C ILE A 33 -0.23 16.80 -6.78
N ARG A 34 0.12 18.09 -6.90
CA ARG A 34 0.94 18.78 -5.88
C ARG A 34 0.26 18.74 -4.50
N GLN A 35 -1.03 19.01 -4.42
CA GLN A 35 -1.79 18.98 -3.17
C GLN A 35 -1.88 17.57 -2.58
N VAL A 36 -1.98 16.52 -3.40
CA VAL A 36 -1.97 15.12 -2.93
C VAL A 36 -0.62 14.74 -2.33
N TYR A 37 0.50 15.17 -2.95
CA TYR A 37 1.84 14.92 -2.40
C TYR A 37 2.17 15.78 -1.18
N GLN A 38 1.66 17.01 -1.14
CA GLN A 38 1.78 17.94 -0.01
C GLN A 38 0.55 17.91 0.90
N TYR A 39 -0.09 16.74 1.02
CA TYR A 39 -1.38 16.64 1.69
C TYR A 39 -1.30 17.07 3.16
N GLU A 40 -2.09 18.08 3.49
CA GLU A 40 -2.26 18.65 4.82
C GLU A 40 -3.74 18.67 5.19
N LEU A 41 -4.05 18.55 6.49
CA LEU A 41 -5.43 18.44 6.97
C LEU A 41 -6.27 19.70 6.67
N ASP A 42 -5.62 20.87 6.67
CA ASP A 42 -6.24 22.17 6.42
C ASP A 42 -6.09 22.63 4.95
N GLY A 43 -5.56 21.77 4.08
CA GLY A 43 -5.39 22.06 2.66
C GLY A 43 -6.70 22.05 1.87
N ASP A 44 -6.61 22.48 0.61
CA ASP A 44 -7.76 22.52 -0.31
C ASP A 44 -8.24 21.12 -0.70
N PHE A 45 -7.32 20.19 -0.95
CA PHE A 45 -7.64 18.80 -1.25
C PHE A 45 -7.90 18.04 0.04
N LYS A 46 -9.15 17.66 0.28
CA LYS A 46 -9.60 17.01 1.52
C LYS A 46 -10.05 15.59 1.25
N ILE A 47 -9.63 14.68 2.12
CA ILE A 47 -10.10 13.29 2.14
C ILE A 47 -10.67 13.01 3.53
N TYR A 48 -11.93 12.58 3.60
CA TYR A 48 -12.61 12.35 4.87
C TYR A 48 -13.57 11.16 4.78
N ASN A 49 -13.96 10.62 5.94
CA ASN A 49 -14.93 9.53 6.03
C ASN A 49 -16.37 10.06 6.21
N ASP A 50 -17.36 9.17 6.27
CA ASP A 50 -18.77 9.55 6.48
C ASP A 50 -19.06 10.28 7.80
N ARG A 51 -18.13 10.24 8.76
CA ARG A 51 -18.21 10.99 10.03
C ARG A 51 -17.57 12.38 9.93
N TYR A 52 -17.16 12.80 8.73
CA TYR A 52 -16.41 14.02 8.47
C TYR A 52 -15.05 14.07 9.17
N GLU A 53 -14.48 12.91 9.50
CA GLU A 53 -13.12 12.82 10.04
C GLU A 53 -12.13 12.78 8.88
N SER A 54 -11.23 13.76 8.82
CA SER A 54 -10.18 13.82 7.80
C SER A 54 -9.17 12.67 7.97
N LEU A 55 -8.77 12.07 6.86
CA LEU A 55 -7.66 11.12 6.82
C LEU A 55 -6.35 11.89 7.01
N LYS A 56 -5.39 11.29 7.72
CA LYS A 56 -4.04 11.81 7.89
C LYS A 56 -3.17 11.40 6.71
N SER A 57 -2.13 12.19 6.40
CA SER A 57 -1.13 11.85 5.38
C SER A 57 -0.50 10.46 5.61
N SER A 58 -0.31 10.06 6.87
CA SER A 58 0.21 8.74 7.23
C SER A 58 -0.73 7.59 6.89
N GLU A 59 -2.02 7.84 6.63
CA GLU A 59 -3.02 6.85 6.22
C GLU A 59 -3.14 6.75 4.69
N LEU A 60 -2.46 7.62 3.94
CA LEU A 60 -2.43 7.63 2.48
C LEU A 60 -1.18 6.89 1.95
N VAL A 61 -1.33 6.30 0.77
CA VAL A 61 -0.22 5.80 -0.06
C VAL A 61 -0.43 6.35 -1.46
N THR A 62 0.44 7.27 -1.88
CA THR A 62 0.39 7.89 -3.21
C THR A 62 1.56 7.37 -4.06
N ILE A 63 1.26 6.87 -5.25
CA ILE A 63 2.24 6.26 -6.15
C ILE A 63 2.06 6.85 -7.56
N THR A 64 3.14 7.41 -8.09
CA THR A 64 3.22 7.88 -9.49
C THR A 64 4.12 6.96 -10.31
N ASP A 65 5.28 6.59 -9.78
CA ASP A 65 6.19 5.63 -10.42
C ASP A 65 5.94 4.21 -9.87
N ILE A 66 5.32 3.38 -10.70
CA ILE A 66 4.95 2.00 -10.34
C ILE A 66 6.17 1.10 -10.21
N PHE A 67 7.16 1.24 -11.10
CA PHE A 67 8.38 0.42 -11.05
C PHE A 67 9.34 0.90 -9.97
N GLY A 68 9.46 2.22 -9.77
CA GLY A 68 10.27 2.81 -8.71
C GLY A 68 9.72 2.63 -7.31
N TYR A 69 8.47 2.19 -7.15
CA TYR A 69 7.88 1.95 -5.83
C TYR A 69 8.52 0.72 -5.15
N ASP A 70 9.20 0.99 -4.03
CA ASP A 70 9.84 -0.05 -3.22
C ASP A 70 8.82 -0.79 -2.33
N ILE A 71 8.30 -1.86 -2.89
CA ILE A 71 7.43 -2.82 -2.20
C ILE A 71 8.11 -3.47 -0.99
N ASN A 72 9.44 -3.58 -0.98
CA ASN A 72 10.22 -4.22 0.07
C ASN A 72 10.86 -3.20 1.03
N SER A 73 10.28 -2.00 1.15
CA SER A 73 10.77 -1.00 2.09
C SER A 73 10.83 -1.55 3.52
N ALA A 74 11.79 -1.07 4.31
CA ALA A 74 12.01 -1.54 5.68
C ALA A 74 10.74 -1.46 6.57
N GLY A 75 9.89 -0.45 6.33
CA GLY A 75 8.62 -0.29 7.04
C GLY A 75 7.61 -1.39 6.68
N ILE A 76 7.54 -1.79 5.42
CA ILE A 76 6.66 -2.87 4.95
C ILE A 76 7.16 -4.21 5.47
N LEU A 77 8.46 -4.50 5.33
CA LEU A 77 9.05 -5.76 5.84
C LEU A 77 8.82 -5.93 7.34
N LYS A 78 8.92 -4.85 8.12
CA LYS A 78 8.63 -4.88 9.56
C LYS A 78 7.18 -5.32 9.85
N LEU A 79 6.21 -4.87 9.05
CA LEU A 79 4.81 -5.27 9.21
C LEU A 79 4.59 -6.73 8.84
N ILE A 80 5.27 -7.21 7.79
CA ILE A 80 5.23 -8.62 7.39
C ILE A 80 5.81 -9.52 8.48
N TYR A 81 6.95 -9.15 9.06
CA TYR A 81 7.56 -9.94 10.13
C TYR A 81 6.68 -10.02 11.36
N ALA A 82 5.99 -8.93 11.72
CA ALA A 82 5.03 -8.93 12.82
C ALA A 82 3.83 -9.84 12.52
N ASP A 83 3.27 -9.78 11.31
CA ASP A 83 2.15 -10.65 10.91
C ASP A 83 2.54 -12.14 10.90
N LEU A 84 3.71 -12.49 10.36
CA LEU A 84 4.23 -13.86 10.37
C LEU A 84 4.46 -14.38 11.80
N GLU A 85 4.97 -13.52 12.68
CA GLU A 85 5.15 -13.86 14.09
C GLU A 85 3.79 -14.11 14.77
N ASP A 86 2.80 -13.27 14.51
CA ASP A 86 1.43 -13.45 15.02
C ASP A 86 0.78 -14.74 14.51
N GLN A 87 1.01 -15.10 13.24
CA GLN A 87 0.55 -16.38 12.68
C GLN A 87 1.21 -17.58 13.38
N LEU A 88 2.52 -17.51 13.68
CA LEU A 88 3.22 -18.55 14.44
C LEU A 88 2.71 -18.63 15.89
N ASN A 89 2.40 -17.49 16.50
CA ASN A 89 1.82 -17.44 17.85
C ASN A 89 0.45 -18.15 17.93
N GLN A 90 -0.30 -18.17 16.82
CA GLN A 90 -1.56 -18.93 16.70
C GLN A 90 -1.35 -20.43 16.50
N GLN A 91 -0.11 -20.89 16.27
CA GLN A 91 0.25 -22.30 16.11
C GLN A 91 1.32 -22.72 17.15
N PRO A 92 0.92 -22.96 18.42
CA PRO A 92 1.86 -23.20 19.51
C PRO A 92 2.81 -24.38 19.28
N GLU A 93 2.36 -25.43 18.57
CA GLU A 93 3.19 -26.62 18.27
C GLU A 93 4.38 -26.27 17.35
N VAL A 94 4.14 -25.48 16.30
CA VAL A 94 5.18 -25.04 15.35
C VAL A 94 6.14 -24.09 16.06
N LYS A 95 5.62 -23.13 16.82
CA LYS A 95 6.44 -22.21 17.60
C LYS A 95 7.35 -22.96 18.59
N SER A 96 6.80 -23.93 19.32
CA SER A 96 7.60 -24.75 20.25
C SER A 96 8.69 -25.55 19.54
N MET A 97 8.46 -26.00 18.30
CA MET A 97 9.48 -26.68 17.51
C MET A 97 10.61 -25.72 17.11
N ILE A 98 10.28 -24.49 16.71
CA ILE A 98 11.27 -23.44 16.41
C ILE A 98 12.08 -23.12 17.67
N ASP A 99 11.43 -22.87 18.80
CA ASP A 99 12.10 -22.54 20.07
C ASP A 99 13.08 -23.64 20.51
N LYS A 100 12.70 -24.92 20.33
CA LYS A 100 13.59 -26.06 20.61
C LYS A 100 14.83 -26.05 19.72
N LEU A 101 14.66 -25.86 18.42
CA LEU A 101 15.78 -25.84 17.47
C LEU A 101 16.71 -24.66 17.74
N THR A 102 16.13 -23.47 18.00
CA THR A 102 16.88 -22.28 18.37
C THR A 102 17.67 -22.50 19.66
N SER A 103 17.06 -23.12 20.68
CA SER A 103 17.75 -23.45 21.93
C SER A 103 18.92 -24.41 21.71
N THR A 104 18.77 -25.42 20.85
CA THR A 104 19.88 -26.34 20.51
C THR A 104 21.01 -25.60 19.79
N ILE A 105 20.69 -24.67 18.88
CA ILE A 105 21.70 -23.84 18.21
C ILE A 105 22.44 -22.96 19.22
N THR A 106 21.70 -22.29 20.11
CA THR A 106 22.28 -21.44 21.17
C THR A 106 23.21 -22.24 22.08
N GLU A 107 22.80 -23.44 22.48
CA GLU A 107 23.61 -24.33 23.33
C GLU A 107 24.94 -24.69 22.66
N ILE A 108 24.92 -25.12 21.39
CA ILE A 108 26.13 -25.42 20.61
C ILE A 108 27.05 -24.21 20.54
N ILE A 109 26.52 -23.02 20.22
CA ILE A 109 27.33 -21.79 20.12
C ILE A 109 27.90 -21.42 21.49
N SER A 110 27.12 -21.55 22.56
CA SER A 110 27.55 -21.22 23.92
C SER A 110 28.74 -22.03 24.39
N TYR A 111 28.83 -23.31 24.00
CA TYR A 111 29.97 -24.15 24.32
C TYR A 111 31.26 -23.61 23.68
N GLU A 112 31.19 -23.20 22.42
CA GLU A 112 32.33 -22.59 21.71
C GLU A 112 32.71 -21.23 22.30
N LEU A 113 31.75 -20.46 22.82
CA LEU A 113 32.02 -19.19 23.49
C LEU A 113 32.75 -19.38 24.83
N ILE A 114 32.47 -20.45 25.58
CA ILE A 114 33.16 -20.78 26.84
C ILE A 114 34.63 -21.14 26.60
N GLU A 115 34.94 -21.75 25.46
CA GLU A 115 36.34 -22.06 25.09
C GLU A 115 37.16 -20.83 24.71
N ASN A 116 36.51 -19.66 24.56
CA ASN A 116 37.19 -18.41 24.24
C ASN A 116 37.96 -17.84 25.45
N GLU A 117 39.08 -17.17 25.19
CA GLU A 117 39.88 -16.51 26.23
C GLU A 117 39.23 -15.22 26.77
N MET A 118 38.21 -14.70 26.09
CA MET A 118 37.47 -13.50 26.47
C MET A 118 36.15 -13.85 27.17
N ASP A 119 35.76 -13.03 28.15
CA ASP A 119 34.42 -13.10 28.76
C ASP A 119 33.38 -12.53 27.78
N LEU A 120 32.69 -13.42 27.05
CA LEU A 120 31.70 -13.06 26.03
C LEU A 120 30.27 -13.22 26.54
N GLU A 121 29.42 -12.25 26.20
CA GLU A 121 27.97 -12.26 26.46
C GLU A 121 27.17 -12.38 25.14
N TYR A 122 25.95 -12.92 25.22
CA TYR A 122 25.05 -13.05 24.07
C TYR A 122 23.59 -12.96 24.51
N ASP A 123 22.75 -12.47 23.60
CA ASP A 123 21.30 -12.38 23.78
C ASP A 123 20.57 -13.63 23.21
N GLU A 124 19.28 -13.75 23.53
CA GLU A 124 18.42 -14.78 22.94
C GLU A 124 18.11 -14.49 21.46
N ILE A 125 18.08 -15.53 20.63
CA ILE A 125 17.68 -15.42 19.23
C ILE A 125 16.15 -15.33 19.15
N THR A 126 15.64 -14.22 18.63
CA THR A 126 14.20 -14.00 18.44
C THR A 126 13.70 -14.52 17.08
N ILE A 127 12.41 -14.82 16.98
CA ILE A 127 11.77 -15.23 15.72
C ILE A 127 11.93 -14.17 14.62
N GLN A 128 11.84 -12.87 14.96
CA GLN A 128 12.02 -11.80 13.98
C GLN A 128 13.47 -11.72 13.44
N GLU A 129 14.47 -12.05 14.26
CA GLU A 129 15.87 -12.12 13.82
C GLU A 129 16.11 -13.30 12.89
N LEU A 130 15.44 -14.43 13.13
CA LEU A 130 15.42 -15.56 12.20
C LEU A 130 14.82 -15.16 10.85
N PHE A 131 13.68 -14.44 10.84
CA PHE A 131 13.07 -13.94 9.60
C PHE A 131 13.99 -13.02 8.81
N LYS A 132 14.66 -12.08 9.50
CA LYS A 132 15.66 -11.20 8.90
C LYS A 132 16.83 -11.98 8.32
N SER A 133 17.34 -12.97 9.06
CA SER A 133 18.49 -13.79 8.65
C SER A 133 18.17 -14.69 7.45
N LEU A 134 16.93 -15.15 7.34
CA LEU A 134 16.42 -15.87 6.17
C LEU A 134 16.21 -14.96 4.94
N GLY A 135 16.24 -13.63 5.12
CA GLY A 135 16.05 -12.67 4.03
C GLY A 135 14.62 -12.68 3.47
N ILE A 136 13.61 -12.95 4.33
CA ILE A 136 12.21 -12.97 3.93
C ILE A 136 11.81 -11.62 3.34
N LYS A 137 11.30 -11.63 2.11
CA LYS A 137 10.84 -10.45 1.40
C LYS A 137 9.72 -10.82 0.43
N ILE A 138 8.96 -9.83 -0.01
CA ILE A 138 7.95 -10.03 -1.04
C ILE A 138 8.68 -10.39 -2.34
N GLU A 139 8.26 -11.50 -2.92
CA GLU A 139 8.72 -11.92 -4.23
C GLU A 139 8.16 -10.96 -5.27
N VAL A 140 9.05 -10.28 -6.00
CA VAL A 140 8.69 -9.35 -7.06
C VAL A 140 8.92 -10.11 -8.37
N LYS A 141 7.85 -10.59 -9.00
CA LYS A 141 7.87 -11.28 -10.31
C LYS A 141 7.30 -10.39 -11.41
N SER A 142 7.22 -9.09 -11.18
CA SER A 142 6.56 -8.17 -12.10
C SER A 142 7.31 -8.10 -13.43
N ASP A 143 6.82 -8.86 -14.41
CA ASP A 143 7.25 -8.78 -15.81
C ASP A 143 6.57 -7.59 -16.50
N THR A 144 5.38 -7.19 -16.02
CA THR A 144 4.59 -6.08 -16.56
C THR A 144 4.22 -5.04 -15.51
N ILE A 145 3.82 -3.84 -15.96
CA ILE A 145 3.27 -2.79 -15.08
C ILE A 145 2.03 -3.29 -14.35
N PHE A 146 1.19 -4.07 -15.03
CA PHE A 146 -0.02 -4.62 -14.45
C PHE A 146 0.28 -5.58 -13.30
N ASP A 147 1.24 -6.51 -13.47
CA ASP A 147 1.65 -7.41 -12.39
C ASP A 147 2.14 -6.62 -11.17
N LYS A 148 2.92 -5.56 -11.41
CA LYS A 148 3.42 -4.67 -10.35
C LYS A 148 2.28 -3.94 -9.63
N VAL A 149 1.27 -3.47 -10.35
CA VAL A 149 0.06 -2.85 -9.76
C VAL A 149 -0.66 -3.85 -8.83
N ILE A 150 -0.82 -5.10 -9.26
CA ILE A 150 -1.45 -6.13 -8.44
C ILE A 150 -0.61 -6.45 -7.19
N GLU A 151 0.72 -6.58 -7.33
CA GLU A 151 1.64 -6.75 -6.19
C GLU A 151 1.52 -5.59 -5.18
N ILE A 152 1.46 -4.34 -5.65
CA ILE A 152 1.28 -3.16 -4.79
C ILE A 152 -0.03 -3.25 -4.00
N ILE A 153 -1.13 -3.62 -4.66
CA ILE A 153 -2.45 -3.73 -4.02
C ILE A 153 -2.48 -4.86 -2.98
N GLN A 154 -1.85 -6.00 -3.29
CA GLN A 154 -1.69 -7.10 -2.34
C GLN A 154 -0.99 -6.62 -1.07
N VAL A 155 0.08 -5.88 -1.22
CA VAL A 155 0.86 -5.37 -0.09
C VAL A 155 0.08 -4.31 0.67
N PHE A 156 -0.58 -3.39 -0.04
CA PHE A 156 -1.44 -2.38 0.56
C PHE A 156 -2.52 -2.99 1.45
N LYS A 157 -3.12 -4.12 1.05
CA LYS A 157 -4.10 -4.86 1.87
C LYS A 157 -3.57 -5.26 3.25
N PHE A 158 -2.28 -5.58 3.36
CA PHE A 158 -1.65 -5.92 4.65
C PHE A 158 -1.33 -4.69 5.50
N LEU A 159 -1.29 -3.50 4.91
CA LEU A 159 -1.00 -2.25 5.61
C LEU A 159 -2.27 -1.71 6.30
N THR A 160 -2.73 -2.34 7.37
CA THR A 160 -4.01 -2.01 8.07
C THR A 160 -4.15 -0.55 8.52
N LYS A 161 -3.05 0.17 8.72
CA LYS A 161 -3.05 1.61 9.06
C LYS A 161 -3.26 2.52 7.84
N LYS A 162 -3.04 2.00 6.63
CA LYS A 162 -3.27 2.70 5.38
C LYS A 162 -4.72 2.48 4.96
N LYS A 163 -5.39 3.55 4.53
CA LYS A 163 -6.83 3.59 4.26
C LYS A 163 -7.17 3.90 2.82
N LEU A 164 -6.30 4.61 2.11
CA LEU A 164 -6.48 4.96 0.70
C LEU A 164 -5.18 4.79 -0.08
N LEU A 165 -5.27 4.04 -1.17
CA LEU A 165 -4.23 3.96 -2.20
C LEU A 165 -4.59 4.95 -3.31
N ILE A 166 -3.62 5.74 -3.76
CA ILE A 166 -3.78 6.73 -4.83
C ILE A 166 -2.76 6.44 -5.92
N PHE A 167 -3.23 6.16 -7.13
CA PHE A 167 -2.41 6.05 -8.33
C PHE A 167 -2.54 7.31 -9.18
N ILE A 168 -1.40 7.85 -9.63
CA ILE A 168 -1.35 9.02 -10.48
C ILE A 168 -0.98 8.61 -11.90
N ASN A 169 -1.91 8.83 -12.82
CA ASN A 169 -1.74 8.59 -14.26
C ASN A 169 -1.28 7.17 -14.63
N VAL A 170 -1.76 6.18 -13.88
CA VAL A 170 -1.37 4.76 -14.06
C VAL A 170 -2.27 4.09 -15.10
N GLY A 171 -3.50 4.58 -15.27
CA GLY A 171 -4.46 4.05 -16.25
C GLY A 171 -3.93 4.12 -17.68
N THR A 172 -3.03 5.06 -17.98
CA THR A 172 -2.35 5.18 -19.28
C THR A 172 -1.54 3.93 -19.67
N TYR A 173 -1.08 3.15 -18.68
CA TYR A 173 -0.29 1.93 -18.93
C TYR A 173 -1.13 0.65 -19.02
N LEU A 174 -2.42 0.73 -18.69
CA LEU A 174 -3.27 -0.44 -18.51
C LEU A 174 -4.26 -0.55 -19.67
N THR A 175 -4.31 -1.73 -20.28
CA THR A 175 -5.33 -2.02 -21.29
C THR A 175 -6.72 -2.06 -20.67
N LYS A 176 -7.76 -1.89 -21.48
CA LYS A 176 -9.16 -2.04 -21.04
C LYS A 176 -9.45 -3.37 -20.34
N LYS A 177 -8.77 -4.46 -20.73
CA LYS A 177 -8.92 -5.77 -20.07
C LYS A 177 -8.28 -5.79 -18.69
N GLU A 178 -7.06 -5.27 -18.57
CA GLU A 178 -6.33 -5.16 -17.31
C GLU A 178 -7.06 -4.23 -16.33
N MET A 179 -7.58 -3.10 -16.82
CA MET A 179 -8.43 -2.22 -16.02
C MET A 179 -9.63 -2.98 -15.45
N LYS A 180 -10.34 -3.78 -16.26
CA LYS A 180 -11.50 -4.57 -15.79
C LYS A 180 -11.12 -5.57 -14.71
N TYR A 181 -10.02 -6.28 -14.92
CA TYR A 181 -9.52 -7.18 -13.90
C TYR A 181 -9.12 -6.44 -12.62
N LEU A 182 -8.47 -5.28 -12.75
CA LEU A 182 -8.08 -4.43 -11.62
C LEU A 182 -9.30 -4.01 -10.79
N ASP A 183 -10.38 -3.57 -11.44
CA ASP A 183 -11.65 -3.22 -10.78
C ASP A 183 -12.23 -4.40 -9.99
N GLU A 184 -12.34 -5.58 -10.63
CA GLU A 184 -12.81 -6.81 -9.97
C GLU A 184 -11.92 -7.19 -8.79
N TYR A 185 -10.60 -7.10 -8.95
CA TYR A 185 -9.62 -7.44 -7.93
C TYR A 185 -9.72 -6.51 -6.71
N VAL A 186 -9.85 -5.20 -6.93
CA VAL A 186 -10.00 -4.19 -5.88
C VAL A 186 -11.31 -4.39 -5.11
N LYS A 187 -12.41 -4.65 -5.82
CA LYS A 187 -13.73 -4.94 -5.22
C LYS A 187 -13.70 -6.20 -4.35
N LEU A 188 -13.14 -7.29 -4.86
CA LEU A 188 -13.02 -8.56 -4.12
C LEU A 188 -12.17 -8.43 -2.85
N ASN A 189 -11.17 -7.54 -2.86
CA ASN A 189 -10.30 -7.31 -1.72
C ASN A 189 -10.72 -6.13 -0.84
N HIS A 190 -11.83 -5.46 -1.16
CA HIS A 190 -12.35 -4.27 -0.46
C HIS A 190 -11.31 -3.15 -0.29
N VAL A 191 -10.41 -3.01 -1.26
CA VAL A 191 -9.39 -1.96 -1.27
C VAL A 191 -10.02 -0.65 -1.75
N LYS A 192 -9.68 0.47 -1.11
CA LYS A 192 -10.06 1.81 -1.59
C LYS A 192 -8.93 2.34 -2.45
N LEU A 193 -9.16 2.42 -3.75
CA LEU A 193 -8.20 2.86 -4.76
C LEU A 193 -8.76 4.05 -5.53
N LEU A 194 -8.07 5.19 -5.43
CA LEU A 194 -8.33 6.36 -6.27
C LEU A 194 -7.28 6.41 -7.40
N MET A 195 -7.73 6.48 -8.64
CA MET A 195 -6.89 6.79 -9.79
C MET A 195 -7.15 8.24 -10.21
N ILE A 196 -6.11 9.07 -10.23
CA ILE A 196 -6.18 10.44 -10.73
C ILE A 196 -5.49 10.48 -12.09
N GLU A 197 -6.24 10.72 -13.15
CA GLU A 197 -5.79 10.59 -14.53
C GLU A 197 -5.91 11.93 -15.27
N GLY A 198 -4.94 12.24 -16.15
CA GLY A 198 -5.00 13.44 -16.99
C GLY A 198 -5.86 13.25 -18.25
N HIS A 199 -6.24 12.01 -18.55
CA HIS A 199 -7.00 11.63 -19.72
C HIS A 199 -8.04 10.58 -19.36
N ARG A 200 -9.11 10.50 -20.15
CA ARG A 200 -10.18 9.52 -19.94
C ARG A 200 -9.65 8.10 -20.08
N VAL A 201 -10.08 7.23 -19.17
CA VAL A 201 -9.81 5.79 -19.21
C VAL A 201 -10.96 5.09 -19.92
N GLU A 202 -10.69 4.42 -21.03
CA GLU A 202 -11.75 3.85 -21.85
C GLU A 202 -12.46 2.65 -21.20
N GLY A 203 -13.79 2.70 -21.20
CA GLY A 203 -14.65 1.57 -20.82
C GLY A 203 -14.67 1.28 -19.33
N MET A 204 -14.47 2.33 -18.52
CA MET A 204 -14.63 2.34 -17.08
C MET A 204 -15.49 3.50 -16.63
N PRO A 205 -16.35 3.31 -15.61
CA PRO A 205 -17.03 4.42 -14.96
C PRO A 205 -16.01 5.38 -14.34
N GLN A 206 -16.16 6.68 -14.59
CA GLN A 206 -15.20 7.69 -14.16
C GLN A 206 -15.85 9.05 -13.95
N TYR A 207 -15.35 9.77 -12.95
CA TYR A 207 -15.67 11.18 -12.75
C TYR A 207 -14.77 12.01 -13.66
N ILE A 208 -15.34 12.93 -14.43
CA ILE A 208 -14.61 13.78 -15.37
C ILE A 208 -14.79 15.22 -14.94
N LEU A 209 -13.71 15.86 -14.51
CA LEU A 209 -13.65 17.31 -14.36
C LEU A 209 -13.17 17.90 -15.68
N ASP A 210 -14.11 18.46 -16.44
CA ASP A 210 -13.85 19.04 -17.75
C ASP A 210 -13.15 20.41 -17.64
N SER A 211 -12.82 21.00 -18.80
CA SER A 211 -12.16 22.31 -18.87
C SER A 211 -13.01 23.49 -18.38
N ASP A 212 -14.33 23.32 -18.29
CA ASP A 212 -15.26 24.31 -17.76
C ASP A 212 -15.47 24.12 -16.23
N TYR A 213 -14.72 23.20 -15.62
CA TYR A 213 -14.78 22.80 -14.20
C TYR A 213 -16.11 22.19 -13.80
N TYR A 214 -16.85 21.64 -14.77
CA TYR A 214 -18.02 20.85 -14.50
C TYR A 214 -17.62 19.40 -14.24
N LEU A 215 -18.18 18.81 -13.18
CA LEU A 215 -17.97 17.41 -12.85
C LEU A 215 -19.08 16.57 -13.48
N ASP A 216 -18.73 15.77 -14.47
CA ASP A 216 -19.59 14.77 -15.08
C ASP A 216 -19.26 13.36 -14.57
N LEU A 217 -20.25 12.47 -14.61
CA LEU A 217 -20.07 11.04 -14.32
C LEU A 217 -20.34 10.25 -15.59
N ASP A 218 -19.26 9.79 -16.23
CA ASP A 218 -19.32 8.88 -17.37
C ASP A 218 -19.44 7.44 -16.84
N LEU A 219 -20.52 6.75 -17.20
CA LEU A 219 -20.91 5.43 -16.67
C LEU A 219 -20.56 4.28 -17.62
#